data_AF-A0A968MEL4-F1
#
_entry.id   AF-A0A968MEL4-F1
#
_cell.length_a   1.000
_cell.length_b   1.000
_cell.length_c   1.000
_cell.angle_alpha   90.00
_cell.angle_beta   90.00
_cell.angle_gamma   90.00
#
_symmetry.space_group_name_H-M   'P 1'
#
loop_
_entity.id
_entity.type
_entity.pdbx_description
1 polymer ?
#
loop_
_entity_poly.entity_id
_entity_poly.type
_entity_poly.pdbx_seq_one_letter_code
_entity_poly.pdbx_strand_id
1 'polypeptide(L)'
;MKTHQPSKRTGEITQINQAAPLVKDFNIMAVDLFLRTGKHEFAFMNSEKISHSPTSPEHLYQNYTIDVLIKDEKPQPIFTPPWYNDLEKLIRETNPTSLEMDESQLDTREDFKET
;
A
#
# COMPACT_ATOMS: atom_id res chain seq x y z
N MET A 1 -11.40 8.15 17.16
CA MET A 1 -11.26 7.99 15.70
C MET A 1 -10.15 6.95 15.45
N LYS A 2 -10.51 5.71 15.11
CA LYS A 2 -9.52 4.69 14.70
C LYS A 2 -9.42 4.75 13.18
N THR A 3 -8.39 5.42 12.67
CA THR A 3 -8.12 5.53 11.22
C THR A 3 -7.31 4.37 10.66
N HIS A 4 -6.88 3.45 11.52
CA HIS A 4 -6.02 2.33 11.17
C HIS A 4 -6.45 1.15 12.03
N GLN A 5 -7.33 0.29 11.52
CA GLN A 5 -7.48 -1.04 12.10
C GLN A 5 -6.36 -1.88 11.49
N PRO A 6 -5.27 -2.19 12.22
CA PRO A 6 -4.24 -3.07 11.70
C PRO A 6 -4.89 -4.38 11.29
N SER A 7 -4.46 -4.92 10.14
CA SER A 7 -4.88 -6.23 9.70
C SER A 7 -4.56 -7.23 10.82
N LYS A 8 -5.54 -8.02 11.26
CA LYS A 8 -5.30 -9.17 12.14
C LYS A 8 -5.16 -10.45 11.33
N ARG A 9 -4.84 -10.33 10.04
CA ARG A 9 -4.75 -11.48 9.14
C ARG A 9 -3.51 -12.30 9.49
N THR A 10 -3.66 -13.59 9.29
CA THR A 10 -2.62 -14.59 9.53
C THR A 10 -2.16 -15.11 8.18
N GLY A 11 -0.85 -15.20 7.98
CA GLY A 11 -0.29 -15.81 6.77
C GLY A 11 -0.75 -17.26 6.66
N GLU A 12 -1.19 -17.68 5.48
CA GLU A 12 -1.73 -19.01 5.24
C GLU A 12 -0.66 -20.10 5.35
N ILE A 13 0.57 -19.79 4.95
CA ILE A 13 1.71 -20.70 4.97
C ILE A 13 2.43 -20.62 6.30
N THR A 14 2.79 -19.41 6.73
CA THR A 14 3.63 -19.20 7.91
C THR A 14 2.86 -19.25 9.22
N GLN A 15 1.53 -19.10 9.19
CA GLN A 15 0.66 -18.98 10.37
C GLN A 15 1.05 -17.82 11.30
N ILE A 16 1.86 -16.88 10.81
CA ILE A 16 2.28 -15.70 11.54
C ILE A 16 1.19 -14.65 11.43
N ASN A 17 0.81 -14.08 12.57
CA ASN A 17 -0.09 -12.93 12.64
C ASN A 17 0.74 -11.64 12.64
N GLN A 18 0.53 -10.77 11.65
CA GLN A 18 1.22 -9.49 11.55
C GLN A 18 0.22 -8.38 11.21
N ALA A 19 0.50 -7.17 11.71
CA ALA A 19 -0.32 -5.99 11.44
C ALA A 19 -0.25 -5.52 9.98
N ALA A 20 0.81 -5.91 9.26
CA ALA A 20 0.97 -5.62 7.85
C ALA A 20 -0.15 -6.31 7.05
N PRO A 21 -0.57 -5.72 5.93
CA PRO A 21 -1.48 -6.41 5.02
C PRO A 21 -0.78 -7.60 4.36
N LEU A 22 -1.57 -8.60 3.97
CA LEU A 22 -1.11 -9.66 3.07
C LEU A 22 -0.89 -9.08 1.66
N VAL A 23 0.04 -9.67 0.91
CA VAL A 23 0.28 -9.32 -0.50
C VAL A 23 -1.01 -9.40 -1.33
N LYS A 24 -1.89 -10.35 -0.98
CA LYS A 24 -3.17 -10.58 -1.65
C LYS A 24 -4.34 -9.73 -1.15
N ASP A 25 -4.13 -8.87 -0.16
CA ASP A 25 -5.22 -8.01 0.35
C ASP A 25 -5.56 -6.88 -0.64
N PHE A 26 -4.60 -6.49 -1.48
CA PHE A 26 -4.77 -5.51 -2.55
C PHE A 26 -3.71 -5.72 -3.64
N ASN A 27 -3.98 -5.25 -4.85
CA ASN A 27 -3.04 -5.36 -5.98
C ASN A 27 -2.20 -4.11 -6.19
N ILE A 28 -2.78 -2.95 -5.91
CA ILE A 28 -2.15 -1.64 -6.12
C ILE A 28 -2.28 -0.85 -4.83
N MET A 29 -1.15 -0.35 -4.34
CA MET A 29 -1.13 0.65 -3.27
C MET A 29 -0.87 2.03 -3.88
N ALA A 30 -1.63 3.02 -3.43
CA ALA A 30 -1.45 4.41 -3.78
C ALA A 30 -1.08 5.21 -2.52
N VAL A 31 -0.02 6.01 -2.61
CA VAL A 31 0.45 6.89 -1.53
C VAL A 31 0.34 8.33 -1.98
N ASP A 32 -0.48 9.13 -1.29
CA ASP A 32 -0.55 10.57 -1.49
C ASP A 32 0.68 11.25 -0.84
N LEU A 33 1.43 12.01 -1.64
CA LEU A 33 2.65 12.69 -1.23
C LEU A 33 2.41 14.13 -0.75
N PHE A 34 1.16 14.57 -0.60
CA PHE A 34 0.80 15.94 -0.19
C PHE A 34 1.57 16.44 1.03
N LEU A 35 1.76 15.62 2.06
CA LEU A 35 2.49 16.01 3.27
C LEU A 35 4.00 16.21 3.07
N ARG A 36 4.53 15.83 1.90
CA ARG A 36 5.96 15.96 1.55
C ARG A 36 6.19 16.97 0.44
N THR A 37 5.31 17.03 -0.56
CA THR A 37 5.47 17.92 -1.73
C THR A 37 4.55 19.15 -1.68
N GLY A 38 3.55 19.17 -0.81
CA GLY A 38 2.51 20.21 -0.75
C GLY A 38 1.47 20.13 -1.86
N LYS A 39 1.47 19.05 -2.66
CA LYS A 39 0.57 18.81 -3.78
C LYS A 39 0.03 17.38 -3.75
N HIS A 40 -1.19 17.18 -4.22
CA HIS A 40 -1.75 15.84 -4.38
C HIS A 40 -1.08 15.15 -5.56
N GLU A 41 -0.02 14.41 -5.25
CA GLU A 41 0.77 13.62 -6.18
C GLU A 41 0.83 12.20 -5.62
N PHE A 42 0.60 11.20 -6.47
CA PHE A 42 0.46 9.83 -6.02
C PHE A 42 1.66 8.98 -6.44
N ALA A 43 2.18 8.20 -5.51
CA ALA A 43 3.07 7.08 -5.78
C ALA A 43 2.24 5.79 -5.81
N PHE A 44 2.31 5.07 -6.92
CA PHE A 44 1.65 3.78 -7.10
C PHE A 44 2.67 2.66 -7.09
N MET A 45 2.28 1.49 -6.60
CA MET A 45 3.08 0.27 -6.67
C MET A 45 2.18 -0.96 -6.77
N ASN A 46 2.72 -2.04 -7.33
CA ASN A 46 2.06 -3.36 -7.35
C ASN A 46 2.55 -4.19 -6.15
N SER A 47 1.63 -4.68 -5.32
CA SER A 47 1.91 -5.44 -4.09
C SER A 47 2.82 -6.66 -4.31
N GLU A 48 2.72 -7.30 -5.47
CA GLU A 48 3.53 -8.46 -5.83
C GLU A 48 4.98 -8.11 -6.20
N LYS A 49 5.26 -6.83 -6.52
CA LYS A 49 6.57 -6.38 -7.04
C LYS A 49 7.44 -5.67 -6.00
N ILE A 50 6.94 -5.43 -4.80
CA ILE A 50 7.72 -4.80 -3.73
C ILE A 50 8.29 -5.83 -2.76
N SER A 51 9.17 -5.37 -1.87
CA SER A 51 9.74 -6.20 -0.82
C SER A 51 8.65 -6.71 0.14
N HIS A 52 8.71 -8.01 0.41
CA HIS A 52 7.85 -8.71 1.36
C HIS A 52 8.56 -8.86 2.72
N SER A 53 7.78 -9.21 3.75
CA SER A 53 8.30 -9.44 5.09
C SER A 53 9.25 -10.66 5.11
N PRO A 54 10.50 -10.52 5.59
CA PRO A 54 11.46 -11.62 5.64
C PRO A 54 11.00 -12.80 6.50
N THR A 55 10.25 -12.51 7.57
CA THR A 55 9.75 -13.51 8.51
C THR A 55 8.41 -14.10 8.08
N SER A 56 7.67 -13.39 7.23
CA SER A 56 6.40 -13.86 6.69
C SER A 56 6.21 -13.32 5.26
N PRO A 57 6.75 -13.97 4.22
CA PRO A 57 6.70 -13.48 2.84
C PRO A 57 5.30 -13.20 2.29
N GLU A 58 4.28 -13.74 2.92
CA GLU A 58 2.86 -13.49 2.61
C GLU A 58 2.39 -12.08 3.00
N HIS A 59 3.14 -11.40 3.87
CA HIS A 59 2.88 -10.04 4.33
C HIS A 59 3.81 -9.04 3.63
N LEU A 60 3.29 -7.84 3.40
CA LEU A 60 4.11 -6.72 2.95
C LEU A 60 5.07 -6.24 4.03
N TYR A 61 6.22 -5.70 3.62
CA TYR A 61 7.15 -5.02 4.51
C TYR A 61 6.57 -3.67 4.97
N GLN A 62 6.95 -3.19 6.17
CA GLN A 62 6.30 -2.01 6.77
C GLN A 62 7.02 -0.67 6.57
N ASN A 63 8.21 -0.65 5.98
CA ASN A 63 8.98 0.59 5.78
C ASN A 63 9.56 0.63 4.38
N TYR A 64 8.83 1.24 3.46
CA TYR A 64 9.32 1.45 2.10
C TYR A 64 9.88 2.84 1.91
N THR A 65 10.94 2.92 1.10
CA THR A 65 11.47 4.19 0.61
C THR A 65 10.96 4.40 -0.81
N ILE A 66 10.24 5.50 -1.03
CA ILE A 66 9.86 5.96 -2.37
C ILE A 66 11.04 6.73 -2.96
N ASP A 67 11.45 7.79 -2.27
CA ASP A 67 12.60 8.62 -2.61
C ASP A 67 13.01 9.50 -1.41
N VAL A 68 14.16 10.17 -1.53
CA VAL A 68 14.65 11.20 -0.60
C VAL A 68 14.58 12.57 -1.25
N LEU A 69 13.89 13.50 -0.59
CA LEU A 69 13.81 14.91 -0.98
C LEU A 69 14.92 15.69 -0.28
N ILE A 70 15.59 16.56 -1.03
CA ILE A 70 16.61 17.47 -0.50
C ILE A 70 16.08 18.88 -0.67
N LYS A 71 15.97 19.61 0.43
CA LYS A 71 15.46 20.98 0.40
C LYS A 71 16.31 21.82 -0.57
N ASP A 72 15.65 22.56 -1.45
CA ASP A 72 16.24 23.47 -2.45
C ASP A 72 17.08 22.80 -3.56
N GLU A 73 17.52 21.54 -3.40
CA GLU A 73 18.30 20.81 -4.42
C GLU A 73 17.47 19.78 -5.19
N LYS A 74 16.57 19.08 -4.49
CA LYS A 74 15.70 18.03 -5.05
C LYS A 74 14.32 18.11 -4.41
N PRO A 75 13.49 19.08 -4.82
CA PRO A 75 12.17 19.32 -4.23
C PRO A 75 11.08 18.35 -4.72
N GLN A 76 11.39 17.51 -5.72
CA GLN A 76 10.44 16.61 -6.35
C GLN A 76 10.94 15.16 -6.29
N PRO A 77 10.05 14.19 -6.02
CA PRO A 77 10.41 12.78 -6.00
C PRO A 77 10.71 12.27 -7.41
N ILE A 78 11.72 11.41 -7.52
CA ILE A 78 12.01 10.63 -8.71
C ILE A 78 11.47 9.23 -8.48
N PHE A 79 10.54 8.83 -9.34
CA PHE A 79 9.93 7.51 -9.27
C PHE A 79 10.74 6.50 -10.08
N THR A 80 11.26 5.50 -9.40
CA THR A 80 11.89 4.33 -10.01
C THR A 80 11.17 3.06 -9.55
N PRO A 81 11.14 1.99 -10.37
CA PRO A 81 10.58 0.71 -9.96
C PRO A 81 11.09 0.30 -8.56
N PRO A 82 10.19 -0.15 -7.66
CA PRO A 82 8.81 -0.58 -7.93
C PRO A 82 7.75 0.54 -7.90
N TRP A 83 8.15 1.81 -7.78
CA TRP A 83 7.24 2.96 -7.68
C TRP A 83 6.98 3.62 -9.04
N TYR A 84 5.73 4.04 -9.23
CA TYR A 84 5.22 4.68 -10.42
C TYR A 84 4.47 5.95 -10.05
N ASN A 85 4.52 6.99 -10.89
CA ASN A 85 3.68 8.17 -10.78
C ASN A 85 2.49 8.15 -11.75
N ASP A 86 2.36 7.08 -12.53
CA ASP A 86 1.35 6.89 -13.56
C ASP A 86 0.74 5.51 -13.36
N LEU A 87 -0.56 5.48 -13.06
CA LEU A 87 -1.32 4.26 -12.82
C LEU A 87 -1.43 3.38 -14.08
N GLU A 88 -1.63 3.99 -15.25
CA GLU A 88 -1.73 3.25 -16.51
C GLU A 88 -0.39 2.59 -16.86
N LYS A 89 0.71 3.31 -16.63
CA LYS A 89 2.05 2.77 -16.79
C LYS A 89 2.29 1.58 -15.86
N LEU A 90 1.92 1.69 -14.59
CA LEU A 90 2.02 0.59 -13.63
C LEU A 90 1.21 -0.63 -14.10
N ILE A 91 -0.05 -0.43 -14.50
CA ILE A 91 -0.92 -1.53 -14.95
C ILE A 91 -0.32 -2.22 -16.16
N ARG A 92 0.16 -1.45 -17.14
CA ARG A 92 0.76 -2.00 -18.36
C ARG A 92 2.06 -2.76 -18.09
N GLU A 93 2.92 -2.26 -17.21
CA GLU A 93 4.24 -2.85 -16.96
C GLU A 93 4.22 -4.01 -15.96
N THR A 94 3.32 -3.97 -14.99
CA THR A 94 3.29 -4.95 -13.89
C THR A 94 2.15 -5.95 -14.00
N ASN A 95 1.13 -5.66 -14.84
CA ASN A 95 -0.06 -6.48 -15.06
C ASN A 95 -0.65 -7.03 -13.73
N PRO A 96 -1.13 -6.13 -12.84
CA PRO A 96 -1.63 -6.54 -11.53
C PRO A 96 -2.79 -7.53 -11.66
N THR A 97 -2.79 -8.54 -10.79
CA THR A 97 -3.84 -9.56 -10.72
C THR A 97 -5.18 -8.92 -10.35
N SER A 98 -6.32 -9.51 -10.74
CA SER A 98 -7.63 -9.10 -10.22
C SER A 98 -7.90 -9.85 -8.91
N LEU A 99 -8.40 -9.17 -7.89
CA LEU A 99 -8.81 -9.80 -6.63
C LEU A 99 -10.32 -9.89 -6.55
N GLU A 100 -10.80 -10.98 -5.94
CA GLU A 100 -12.19 -11.05 -5.51
C GLU A 100 -12.44 -10.06 -4.38
N MET A 101 -13.66 -9.51 -4.32
CA MET A 101 -14.03 -8.58 -3.26
C MET A 101 -14.01 -9.30 -1.91
N ASP A 102 -13.22 -8.78 -0.97
CA ASP A 102 -13.19 -9.26 0.40
C ASP A 102 -14.01 -8.33 1.29
N GLU A 103 -15.24 -8.75 1.60
CA GLU A 103 -16.18 -7.94 2.40
C GLU A 103 -15.62 -7.58 3.78
N SER A 104 -14.70 -8.37 4.34
CA SER A 104 -14.09 -8.06 5.64
C SER A 104 -13.11 -6.88 5.58
N GLN A 105 -12.74 -6.41 4.38
CA GLN A 105 -11.97 -5.19 4.15
C GLN A 105 -12.86 -3.97 3.88
N LEU A 106 -14.17 -4.17 3.68
CA LEU A 106 -15.09 -3.06 3.49
C LEU A 106 -15.31 -2.35 4.83
N ASP A 107 -15.06 -1.05 4.81
CA ASP A 107 -15.39 -0.19 5.93
C ASP A 107 -16.89 0.16 5.88
N THR A 108 -17.70 -0.68 6.52
CA THR A 108 -19.16 -0.55 6.55
C THR A 108 -19.66 0.31 7.69
N ARG A 109 -18.90 1.35 8.11
CA ARG A 109 -19.35 2.33 9.11
C ARG A 109 -20.66 3.01 8.64
N GLU A 110 -21.79 2.33 8.86
CA GLU A 110 -23.11 2.91 8.99
C GLU A 110 -23.13 3.61 10.35
N ASP A 111 -23.50 4.89 10.33
CA ASP A 111 -23.59 5.73 11.52
C ASP A 111 -24.24 4.97 12.68
N PHE A 112 -23.51 4.88 13.80
CA PHE A 112 -24.07 4.46 15.08
C PHE A 112 -25.35 5.28 15.32
N LYS A 113 -26.52 4.66 15.14
CA LYS A 113 -27.75 5.19 15.73
C LYS A 113 -27.56 5.09 17.23
N GLU A 114 -27.38 6.23 17.87
CA GLU A 114 -27.51 6.37 19.32
C GLU A 114 -28.87 5.82 19.72
N THR A 115 -28.89 4.69 20.43
CA THR A 115 -30.07 4.20 21.17
C THR A 115 -29.90 4.52 22.64
#